data_AF-A0A2C9L250-F1
#
_entry.id   AF-A0A2C9L250-F1
#
_cell.length_a   1.000
_cell.length_b   1.000
_cell.length_c   1.000
_cell.angle_alpha   90.00
_cell.angle_beta   90.00
_cell.angle_gamma   90.00
#
_symmetry.space_group_name_H-M   'P 1'
#
loop_
_entity.id
_entity.type
_entity.pdbx_description
1 polymer ?
#
loop_
_entity_poly.entity_id
_entity_poly.type
_entity_poly.pdbx_seq_one_letter_code
_entity_poly.pdbx_strand_id
1 'polypeptide(L)'
;MPDFTPPKFAINKGNITMSSTELLTNLGAGLGIVPLLSIIETMAIGKAFARINNYKLDPTQELIAIGSANILSSFVSSYPITGSFSRTAVNSQCGVRTPLGGIWTGGLVILALCVLTPWFYYIPKSALAAVIIAAVIQMVEYHVVIQLWKANKLDLIPFFITFVCSLIVGIEYGILIGIGFSILMLLYPTARPRITVRAGVQFFPFMSLN
;
A
#
# COMPACT_ATOMS: atom_id res chain seq x y z
N MET A 1 -9.82 23.40 15.26
CA MET A 1 -9.83 22.80 13.92
C MET A 1 -8.72 23.44 13.10
N PRO A 2 -8.11 22.72 12.14
CA PRO A 2 -7.16 23.34 11.22
C PRO A 2 -7.89 24.32 10.30
N ASP A 3 -7.27 25.48 10.04
CA ASP A 3 -7.83 26.50 9.17
C ASP A 3 -7.80 26.04 7.71
N PHE A 4 -8.89 26.32 6.98
CA PHE A 4 -8.94 26.11 5.53
C PHE A 4 -8.02 27.13 4.87
N THR A 5 -6.84 26.68 4.46
CA THR A 5 -5.82 27.53 3.83
C THR A 5 -5.32 26.84 2.57
N PRO A 6 -5.16 27.58 1.45
CA PRO A 6 -4.60 26.99 0.25
C PRO A 6 -3.19 26.45 0.54
N PRO A 7 -2.77 25.37 -0.15
CA PRO A 7 -1.46 24.78 0.06
C PRO A 7 -0.37 25.83 -0.14
N LYS A 8 0.50 25.95 0.86
CA LYS A 8 1.59 26.94 0.85
C LYS A 8 2.72 26.43 -0.04
N PHE A 9 2.97 27.13 -1.13
CA PHE A 9 4.08 26.82 -2.05
C PHE A 9 5.41 27.45 -1.62
N ALA A 10 5.40 28.35 -0.65
CA ALA A 10 6.60 28.91 -0.04
C ALA A 10 6.51 28.82 1.49
N ILE A 11 7.57 28.35 2.12
CA ILE A 11 7.67 28.31 3.58
C ILE A 11 8.67 29.40 4.00
N ASN A 12 8.18 30.40 4.72
CA ASN A 12 9.03 31.39 5.36
C ASN A 12 9.25 30.97 6.83
N LYS A 13 10.39 30.34 7.13
CA LYS A 13 10.81 30.03 8.50
C LYS A 13 11.87 31.04 8.92
N GLY A 14 11.44 32.16 9.51
CA GLY A 14 12.35 33.20 10.01
C GLY A 14 13.14 33.86 8.88
N ASN A 15 14.43 33.51 8.75
CA ASN A 15 15.39 34.07 7.78
C ASN A 15 15.57 33.24 6.50
N ILE A 16 14.83 32.13 6.35
CA ILE A 16 14.94 31.24 5.20
C ILE A 16 13.57 31.19 4.50
N THR A 17 13.51 31.79 3.32
CA THR A 17 12.39 31.60 2.39
C THR A 17 12.68 30.39 1.53
N MET A 18 12.08 29.25 1.87
CA MET A 18 12.20 28.05 1.06
C MET A 18 11.26 28.19 -0.14
N SER A 19 11.84 28.25 -1.33
CA SER A 19 11.10 28.32 -2.60
C SER A 19 10.41 26.98 -2.89
N SER A 20 9.35 26.99 -3.71
CA SER A 20 8.66 25.78 -4.18
C SER A 20 9.63 24.75 -4.78
N THR A 21 10.65 25.23 -5.48
CA THR A 21 11.68 24.39 -6.11
C THR A 21 12.57 23.69 -5.09
N GLU A 22 12.94 24.39 -4.01
CA GLU A 22 13.72 23.81 -2.92
C GLU A 22 12.90 22.81 -2.11
N LEU A 23 11.60 23.07 -1.91
CA LEU A 23 10.68 22.12 -1.26
C LEU A 23 10.54 20.83 -2.08
N LEU A 24 10.34 20.95 -3.40
CA LEU A 24 10.26 19.79 -4.30
C LEU A 24 11.59 19.02 -4.35
N THR A 25 12.72 19.73 -4.33
CA THR A 25 14.05 19.10 -4.33
C THR A 25 14.33 18.35 -3.02
N ASN A 26 13.89 18.90 -1.88
CA ASN A 26 14.01 18.25 -0.57
C ASN A 26 13.11 17.00 -0.44
N LEU A 27 11.97 16.96 -1.13
CA LEU A 27 11.12 15.76 -1.20
C LEU A 27 11.75 14.66 -2.08
N GLY A 28 12.65 15.02 -2.99
CA GLY A 28 13.46 14.09 -3.77
C GLY A 28 12.62 13.01 -4.49
N ALA A 29 13.01 11.76 -4.30
CA ALA A 29 12.33 10.60 -4.90
C ALA A 29 10.93 10.34 -4.31
N GLY A 30 10.68 10.77 -3.08
CA GLY A 30 9.40 10.58 -2.38
C GLY A 30 8.23 11.27 -3.08
N LEU A 31 8.48 12.34 -3.84
CA LEU A 31 7.45 13.05 -4.62
C LEU A 31 6.74 12.13 -5.63
N GLY A 32 7.48 11.22 -6.27
CA GLY A 32 6.93 10.25 -7.20
C GLY A 32 6.50 8.94 -6.53
N ILE A 33 7.28 8.49 -5.53
CA ILE A 33 7.08 7.18 -4.91
C ILE A 33 5.84 7.17 -4.01
N VAL A 34 5.62 8.21 -3.21
CA VAL A 34 4.51 8.24 -2.24
C VAL A 34 3.13 8.17 -2.93
N PRO A 35 2.83 8.95 -3.98
CA PRO A 35 1.56 8.82 -4.70
C PRO A 35 1.40 7.46 -5.39
N LEU A 36 2.46 6.94 -6.01
CA LEU A 36 2.42 5.61 -6.65
C LEU A 36 2.13 4.52 -5.62
N LEU A 37 2.80 4.56 -4.47
CA LEU A 37 2.61 3.60 -3.40
C LEU A 37 1.19 3.70 -2.83
N SER A 38 0.68 4.92 -2.63
CA SER A 38 -0.69 5.15 -2.16
C SER A 38 -1.74 4.52 -3.09
N ILE A 39 -1.56 4.65 -4.42
CA ILE A 39 -2.44 4.03 -5.41
C ILE A 39 -2.31 2.50 -5.38
N ILE A 40 -1.09 1.97 -5.37
CA ILE A 40 -0.85 0.52 -5.34
C ILE A 40 -1.45 -0.10 -4.08
N GLU A 41 -1.22 0.52 -2.92
CA GLU A 41 -1.77 0.10 -1.62
C GLU A 41 -3.30 0.08 -1.66
N THR A 42 -3.92 1.18 -2.09
CA THR A 42 -5.39 1.30 -2.15
C THR A 42 -5.99 0.28 -3.12
N MET A 43 -5.35 0.05 -4.27
CA MET A 43 -5.77 -0.97 -5.24
C MET A 43 -5.59 -2.40 -4.72
N ALA A 44 -4.51 -2.68 -3.99
CA ALA A 44 -4.27 -3.99 -3.39
C ALA A 44 -5.34 -4.31 -2.35
N ILE A 45 -5.64 -3.37 -1.45
CA ILE A 45 -6.72 -3.49 -0.46
C ILE A 45 -8.06 -3.64 -1.17
N GLY A 46 -8.38 -2.74 -2.11
CA GLY A 46 -9.64 -2.74 -2.84
C GLY A 46 -9.90 -4.06 -3.54
N LYS A 47 -8.89 -4.64 -4.21
CA LYS A 47 -9.00 -5.96 -4.86
C LYS A 47 -9.17 -7.10 -3.87
N ALA A 48 -8.48 -7.06 -2.72
CA ALA A 48 -8.61 -8.07 -1.68
C ALA A 48 -10.06 -8.13 -1.15
N PHE A 49 -10.64 -6.98 -0.81
CA PHE A 49 -12.02 -6.90 -0.32
C PHE A 49 -13.08 -7.09 -1.42
N ALA A 50 -12.78 -6.71 -2.66
CA ALA A 50 -13.63 -7.00 -3.83
C ALA A 50 -13.80 -8.50 -4.05
N ARG A 51 -12.71 -9.28 -3.89
CA ARG A 51 -12.74 -10.74 -3.97
C ARG A 51 -13.57 -11.36 -2.85
N ILE A 52 -13.45 -10.85 -1.63
CA ILE A 52 -14.19 -11.37 -0.46
C ILE A 52 -15.70 -11.07 -0.59
N ASN A 53 -16.05 -9.86 -1.04
CA ASN A 53 -17.44 -9.39 -1.09
C ASN A 53 -18.10 -9.52 -2.48
N ASN A 54 -17.43 -10.18 -3.43
CA ASN A 54 -17.94 -10.45 -4.79
C ASN A 54 -18.41 -9.21 -5.57
N TYR A 55 -17.64 -8.13 -5.54
CA TYR A 55 -17.90 -6.95 -6.39
C TYR A 55 -16.74 -6.67 -7.34
N LYS A 56 -16.97 -5.86 -8.37
CA LYS A 56 -15.93 -5.41 -9.30
C LYS A 56 -15.40 -4.05 -8.87
N LEU A 57 -14.08 -3.91 -8.85
CA LEU A 57 -13.38 -2.66 -8.56
C LEU A 57 -12.95 -2.01 -9.88
N ASP A 58 -13.27 -0.74 -10.08
CA ASP A 58 -12.79 0.06 -11.21
C ASP A 58 -11.52 0.84 -10.81
N PRO A 59 -10.34 0.49 -11.36
CA PRO A 59 -9.08 1.18 -11.05
C PRO A 59 -9.10 2.68 -11.35
N THR A 60 -9.80 3.09 -12.41
CA THR A 60 -9.84 4.49 -12.85
C THR A 60 -10.62 5.33 -11.85
N GLN A 61 -11.74 4.79 -11.36
CA GLN A 61 -12.57 5.44 -10.36
C GLN A 61 -11.84 5.56 -9.02
N GLU A 62 -11.15 4.51 -8.57
CA GLU A 62 -10.34 4.55 -7.35
C GLU A 62 -9.20 5.57 -7.44
N LEU A 63 -8.54 5.66 -8.61
CA LEU A 63 -7.49 6.65 -8.86
C LEU A 63 -8.01 8.09 -8.79
N ILE A 64 -9.16 8.37 -9.42
CA ILE A 64 -9.79 9.70 -9.37
C ILE A 64 -10.25 10.02 -7.94
N ALA A 65 -10.81 9.03 -7.23
CA ALA A 65 -11.25 9.20 -5.85
C ALA A 65 -10.09 9.55 -4.91
N ILE A 66 -8.98 8.80 -4.95
CA ILE A 66 -7.82 9.07 -4.08
C ILE A 66 -7.11 10.37 -4.46
N GLY A 67 -7.02 10.69 -5.76
CA GLY A 67 -6.43 11.94 -6.24
C GLY A 67 -7.24 13.16 -5.80
N SER A 68 -8.55 13.13 -6.03
CA SER A 68 -9.44 14.21 -5.59
C SER A 68 -9.47 14.36 -4.07
N ALA A 69 -9.48 13.26 -3.32
CA ALA A 69 -9.40 13.28 -1.85
C ALA A 69 -8.12 13.96 -1.35
N ASN A 70 -6.96 13.63 -1.94
CA ASN A 70 -5.69 14.24 -1.56
C ASN A 70 -5.63 15.74 -1.92
N ILE A 71 -6.12 16.13 -3.10
CA ILE A 71 -6.22 17.54 -3.50
C ILE A 71 -7.08 18.32 -2.51
N LEU A 72 -8.29 17.84 -2.19
CA LEU A 72 -9.18 18.49 -1.23
C LEU A 72 -8.57 18.55 0.17
N SER A 73 -7.90 17.48 0.61
CA SER A 73 -7.28 17.45 1.94
C SER A 73 -6.08 18.40 2.10
N SER A 74 -5.43 18.78 0.99
CA SER A 74 -4.30 19.71 1.01
C SER A 74 -4.69 21.11 1.52
N PHE A 75 -5.94 21.50 1.33
CA PHE A 75 -6.49 22.78 1.82
C PHE A 75 -6.68 22.83 3.34
N VAL A 76 -6.56 21.68 4.01
CA VAL A 76 -6.73 21.58 5.46
C VAL A 76 -5.42 21.14 6.13
N SER A 77 -4.29 21.30 5.42
CA SER A 77 -2.95 20.89 5.87
C SER A 77 -2.86 19.40 6.26
N SER A 78 -3.60 18.53 5.56
CA SER A 78 -3.56 17.09 5.78
C SER A 78 -2.27 16.46 5.25
N TYR A 79 -1.85 15.37 5.90
CA TYR A 79 -0.90 14.42 5.31
C TYR A 79 -1.56 13.65 4.14
N PRO A 80 -0.75 13.10 3.22
CA PRO A 80 -1.26 12.25 2.14
C PRO A 80 -2.11 11.10 2.67
N ILE A 81 -3.29 10.94 2.09
CA ILE A 81 -4.27 9.93 2.47
C ILE A 81 -4.13 8.72 1.56
N THR A 82 -4.13 7.52 2.17
CA THR A 82 -4.08 6.22 1.49
C THR A 82 -5.15 5.27 2.03
N GLY A 83 -5.41 4.18 1.32
CA GLY A 83 -6.20 3.05 1.84
C GLY A 83 -5.50 2.37 3.03
N SER A 84 -6.28 1.77 3.94
CA SER A 84 -5.71 1.08 5.11
C SER A 84 -6.32 -0.30 5.31
N PHE A 85 -5.48 -1.34 5.25
CA PHE A 85 -5.91 -2.72 5.49
C PHE A 85 -6.66 -2.87 6.82
N SER A 86 -6.08 -2.36 7.91
CA SER A 86 -6.64 -2.49 9.26
C SER A 86 -8.02 -1.80 9.37
N ARG A 87 -8.15 -0.54 8.92
CA ARG A 87 -9.42 0.20 9.01
C ARG A 87 -10.50 -0.40 8.11
N THR A 88 -10.15 -0.81 6.90
CA THR A 88 -11.10 -1.44 5.97
C THR A 88 -11.53 -2.82 6.47
N ALA A 89 -10.64 -3.61 7.08
CA ALA A 89 -10.96 -4.90 7.67
C ALA A 89 -12.00 -4.78 8.79
N VAL A 90 -11.78 -3.87 9.74
CA VAL A 90 -12.73 -3.61 10.84
C VAL A 90 -14.06 -3.12 10.28
N ASN A 91 -14.03 -2.18 9.34
CA ASN A 91 -15.25 -1.65 8.72
C ASN A 91 -16.06 -2.74 7.97
N SER A 92 -15.38 -3.66 7.27
CA SER A 92 -16.00 -4.80 6.60
C SER A 92 -16.58 -5.81 7.60
N GLN A 93 -15.89 -6.06 8.72
CA GLN A 93 -16.37 -6.96 9.78
C GLN A 93 -17.60 -6.41 10.51
N CYS A 94 -17.71 -5.08 10.63
CA CYS A 94 -18.91 -4.41 11.14
C CYS A 94 -20.09 -4.44 10.16
N GLY A 95 -19.95 -5.02 8.97
CA GLY A 95 -21.03 -5.16 8.00
C GLY A 95 -21.39 -3.87 7.24
N VAL A 96 -20.48 -2.89 7.21
CA VAL A 96 -20.69 -1.63 6.46
C VAL A 96 -20.62 -1.91 4.96
N ARG A 97 -21.70 -1.60 4.23
CA ARG A 97 -21.83 -1.88 2.78
C ARG A 97 -21.81 -0.63 1.89
N THR A 98 -21.78 0.55 2.49
CA THR A 98 -21.90 1.83 1.77
C THR A 98 -20.78 2.78 2.16
N PRO A 99 -20.30 3.64 1.24
CA PRO A 99 -19.28 4.66 1.54
C PRO A 99 -19.72 5.68 2.61
N LEU A 100 -21.03 5.78 2.89
CA LEU A 100 -21.58 6.59 3.99
C LEU A 100 -20.98 6.26 5.37
N GLY A 101 -20.47 5.04 5.59
CA GLY A 101 -19.74 4.72 6.82
C GLY A 101 -18.51 5.59 7.05
N GLY A 102 -17.86 6.05 5.98
CA GLY A 102 -16.76 7.02 6.02
C GLY A 102 -17.18 8.37 6.57
N ILE A 103 -18.40 8.83 6.25
CA ILE A 103 -18.94 10.10 6.76
C ILE A 103 -19.20 9.98 8.27
N TRP A 104 -19.77 8.86 8.72
CA TRP A 104 -20.03 8.63 10.14
C TRP A 104 -18.74 8.57 10.96
N THR A 105 -17.78 7.78 10.50
CA THR A 105 -16.46 7.66 11.15
C THR A 105 -15.70 8.98 11.15
N GLY A 106 -15.68 9.71 10.02
CA GLY A 106 -15.08 11.03 9.94
C GLY A 106 -15.74 12.07 10.85
N GLY A 107 -17.08 12.09 10.89
CA GLY A 107 -17.85 12.95 11.79
C GLY A 107 -17.57 12.67 13.26
N LEU A 108 -17.46 11.39 13.64
CA LEU A 108 -17.10 10.98 14.99
C LEU A 108 -15.69 11.43 15.36
N VAL A 109 -14.71 11.30 14.45
CA VAL A 109 -13.34 11.79 14.68
C VAL A 109 -13.33 13.31 14.86
N ILE A 110 -14.07 14.05 14.04
CA ILE A 110 -14.18 15.52 14.16
C ILE A 110 -14.80 15.90 15.52
N LEU A 111 -15.89 15.22 15.92
CA LEU A 111 -16.54 15.44 17.21
C LEU A 111 -15.58 15.15 18.37
N ALA A 112 -14.85 14.03 18.30
CA ALA A 112 -13.84 13.68 19.30
C ALA A 112 -12.74 14.74 19.38
N LEU A 113 -12.27 15.28 18.26
CA LEU A 113 -11.28 16.36 18.27
C LEU A 113 -11.85 17.69 18.79
N CYS A 114 -13.14 17.96 18.64
CA CYS A 114 -13.73 19.19 19.19
C CYS A 114 -13.99 19.09 20.71
N VAL A 115 -14.42 17.92 21.20
CA VAL A 115 -14.89 17.74 22.59
C VAL A 115 -13.85 17.05 23.48
N LEU A 116 -13.15 16.03 22.97
CA LEU A 116 -12.24 15.17 23.73
C LEU A 116 -10.77 15.63 23.71
N THR A 117 -10.40 16.62 22.87
CA THR A 117 -9.02 17.15 22.83
C THR A 117 -8.41 17.52 24.19
N PRO A 118 -9.10 18.18 25.14
CA PRO A 118 -8.51 18.44 26.46
C PRO A 118 -8.18 17.16 27.25
N TRP A 119 -8.93 16.08 27.02
CA TRP A 119 -8.70 14.80 27.68
C TRP A 119 -7.56 14.01 27.05
N PHE A 120 -7.31 14.19 25.75
CA PHE A 120 -6.19 13.54 25.05
C PHE A 120 -4.82 13.94 25.60
N TYR A 121 -4.72 15.08 26.30
CA TYR A 121 -3.49 15.50 26.98
C TYR A 121 -3.02 14.48 28.03
N TYR A 122 -3.94 13.78 28.70
CA TYR A 122 -3.61 12.82 29.75
C TYR A 122 -3.21 11.43 29.22
N ILE A 123 -3.26 11.21 27.91
CA ILE A 123 -2.93 9.90 27.35
C ILE A 123 -1.41 9.70 27.41
N PRO A 124 -0.92 8.68 28.13
CA PRO A 124 0.50 8.44 28.25
C PRO A 124 1.07 7.97 26.91
N LYS A 125 2.26 8.47 26.54
CA LYS A 125 2.96 8.08 25.31
C LYS A 125 3.19 6.56 25.20
N SER A 126 3.35 5.89 26.34
CA SER A 126 3.48 4.42 26.42
C SER A 126 2.23 3.68 25.92
N ALA A 127 1.03 4.22 26.20
CA ALA A 127 -0.21 3.62 25.68
C ALA A 127 -0.31 3.78 24.16
N LEU A 128 0.06 4.95 23.60
CA LEU A 128 0.11 5.11 22.13
C LEU A 128 1.12 4.15 21.50
N ALA A 129 2.30 3.99 22.07
CA ALA A 129 3.30 3.05 21.58
C ALA A 129 2.78 1.60 21.61
N ALA A 130 2.13 1.19 22.69
CA ALA A 130 1.53 -0.15 22.82
C ALA A 130 0.46 -0.40 21.74
N VAL A 131 -0.40 0.58 21.45
CA VAL A 131 -1.42 0.49 20.40
C VAL A 131 -0.77 0.35 19.01
N ILE A 132 0.30 1.10 18.72
CA ILE A 132 1.02 0.99 17.44
C ILE A 132 1.65 -0.40 17.30
N ILE A 133 2.33 -0.91 18.33
CA ILE A 133 2.93 -2.25 18.32
C ILE A 133 1.85 -3.32 18.09
N ALA A 134 0.73 -3.23 18.81
CA ALA A 134 -0.38 -4.16 18.67
C ALA A 134 -1.01 -4.13 17.27
N ALA A 135 -1.07 -2.97 16.63
CA ALA A 135 -1.55 -2.81 15.25
C ALA A 135 -0.56 -3.43 14.25
N VAL A 136 0.74 -3.17 14.39
CA VAL A 136 1.78 -3.69 13.48
C VAL A 136 1.88 -5.22 13.55
N ILE A 137 1.80 -5.81 14.75
CA ILE A 137 1.83 -7.29 14.90
C ILE A 137 0.71 -7.97 14.09
N GLN A 138 -0.48 -7.36 14.05
CA GLN A 138 -1.60 -7.89 13.28
C GLN A 138 -1.43 -7.74 11.76
N MET A 139 -0.57 -6.82 11.30
CA MET A 139 -0.26 -6.65 9.88
C MET A 139 0.78 -7.67 9.37
N VAL A 140 1.47 -8.39 10.27
CA VAL A 140 2.48 -9.38 9.87
C VAL A 140 1.81 -10.69 9.45
N GLU A 141 1.70 -10.89 8.14
CA GLU A 141 1.11 -12.08 7.53
C GLU A 141 2.13 -13.21 7.32
N TYR A 142 2.56 -13.88 8.40
CA TYR A 142 3.55 -14.97 8.36
C TYR A 142 3.21 -16.12 7.39
N HIS A 143 1.92 -16.35 7.13
CA HIS A 143 1.47 -17.36 6.18
C HIS A 143 1.95 -17.11 4.73
N VAL A 144 2.18 -15.85 4.34
CA VAL A 144 2.67 -15.49 2.99
C VAL A 144 4.07 -16.04 2.79
N VAL A 145 4.93 -15.96 3.80
CA VAL A 145 6.31 -16.48 3.73
C VAL A 145 6.31 -18.01 3.59
N ILE A 146 5.41 -18.70 4.30
CA ILE A 146 5.26 -20.16 4.21
C ILE A 146 4.76 -20.55 2.81
N GLN A 147 3.79 -19.82 2.27
CA GLN A 147 3.28 -20.05 0.91
C GLN A 147 4.35 -19.83 -0.15
N LEU A 148 5.14 -18.75 -0.05
CA LEU A 148 6.27 -18.49 -0.93
C LEU A 148 7.29 -19.62 -0.87
N TRP A 149 7.64 -20.11 0.33
CA TRP A 149 8.58 -21.22 0.49
C TRP A 149 8.07 -22.52 -0.15
N LYS A 150 6.77 -22.81 -0.04
CA LYS A 150 6.14 -24.01 -0.63
C LYS A 150 6.00 -23.89 -2.15
N ALA A 151 5.75 -22.68 -2.67
CA ALA A 151 5.60 -22.44 -4.10
C ALA A 151 6.95 -22.45 -4.81
N ASN A 152 7.87 -21.57 -4.42
CA ASN A 152 9.19 -21.47 -4.99
C ASN A 152 10.17 -20.77 -4.03
N LYS A 153 11.19 -21.50 -3.58
CA LYS A 153 12.25 -20.97 -2.69
C LYS A 153 12.98 -19.76 -3.30
N LEU A 154 13.01 -19.68 -4.63
CA LEU A 154 13.63 -18.58 -5.33
C LEU A 154 12.86 -17.26 -5.15
N ASP A 155 11.53 -17.29 -4.96
CA ASP A 155 10.72 -16.09 -4.72
C ASP A 155 10.92 -15.50 -3.31
N LEU A 156 11.59 -16.23 -2.41
CA LEU A 156 11.99 -15.74 -1.08
C LEU A 156 13.14 -14.73 -1.16
N ILE A 157 13.96 -14.79 -2.20
CA ILE A 157 15.12 -13.92 -2.39
C ILE A 157 14.70 -12.45 -2.58
N PRO A 158 13.85 -12.09 -3.56
CA PRO A 158 13.38 -10.71 -3.70
C PRO A 158 12.64 -10.23 -2.45
N PHE A 159 11.88 -11.10 -1.77
CA PHE A 159 11.22 -10.75 -0.51
C PHE A 159 12.22 -10.30 0.56
N PHE A 160 13.26 -11.11 0.81
CA PHE A 160 14.26 -10.78 1.84
C PHE A 160 15.12 -9.58 1.47
N ILE A 161 15.50 -9.44 0.19
CA ILE A 161 16.22 -8.26 -0.31
C ILE A 161 15.39 -7.00 -0.09
N THR A 162 14.12 -7.00 -0.48
CA THR A 162 13.21 -5.85 -0.29
C THR A 162 13.10 -5.49 1.18
N PHE A 163 12.95 -6.48 2.06
CA PHE A 163 12.85 -6.27 3.51
C PHE A 163 14.13 -5.63 4.09
N VAL A 164 15.30 -6.19 3.79
CA VAL A 164 16.58 -5.69 4.32
C VAL A 164 16.92 -4.31 3.75
N CYS A 165 16.73 -4.10 2.44
CA CYS A 165 16.97 -2.80 1.82
C CYS A 165 16.05 -1.72 2.39
N SER A 166 14.78 -2.03 2.66
CA SER A 166 13.84 -1.09 3.26
C SER A 166 14.23 -0.66 4.68
N LEU A 167 14.83 -1.58 5.45
CA LEU A 167 15.31 -1.28 6.81
C LEU A 167 16.57 -0.40 6.82
N ILE A 168 17.49 -0.60 5.86
CA ILE A 168 18.80 0.08 5.86
C ILE A 168 18.74 1.42 5.11
N VAL A 169 18.12 1.44 3.94
CA VAL A 169 18.15 2.59 3.00
C VAL A 169 16.87 3.44 3.11
N GLY A 170 15.82 2.89 3.70
CA GLY A 170 14.50 3.50 3.77
C GLY A 170 13.50 2.83 2.82
N ILE A 171 12.22 2.98 3.14
CA ILE A 171 11.13 2.23 2.49
C ILE A 171 10.99 2.59 1.00
N GLU A 172 11.22 3.85 0.64
CA GLU A 172 11.10 4.35 -0.73
C GLU A 172 12.07 3.64 -1.68
N TYR A 173 13.35 3.63 -1.33
CA TYR A 173 14.41 2.99 -2.13
C TYR A 173 14.38 1.46 -2.00
N GLY A 174 14.04 0.93 -0.82
CA GLY A 174 13.93 -0.50 -0.59
C GLY A 174 12.90 -1.17 -1.51
N ILE A 175 11.74 -0.54 -1.70
CA ILE A 175 10.70 -1.02 -2.62
C ILE A 175 11.20 -0.99 -4.07
N LEU A 176 11.85 0.09 -4.51
CA LEU A 176 12.37 0.19 -5.88
C LEU A 176 13.40 -0.90 -6.20
N ILE A 177 14.35 -1.13 -5.28
CA ILE A 177 15.37 -2.19 -5.42
C ILE A 177 14.68 -3.56 -5.46
N GLY A 178 13.71 -3.78 -4.58
CA GLY A 178 12.92 -5.01 -4.52
C GLY A 178 12.19 -5.33 -5.83
N ILE A 179 11.48 -4.34 -6.38
CA ILE A 179 10.77 -4.48 -7.67
C ILE A 179 11.77 -4.74 -8.79
N GLY A 180 12.87 -3.99 -8.86
CA GLY A 180 13.90 -4.18 -9.87
C GLY A 180 14.48 -5.60 -9.84
N PHE A 181 14.79 -6.11 -8.65
CA PHE A 181 15.29 -7.48 -8.48
C PHE A 181 14.23 -8.52 -8.87
N SER A 182 12.97 -8.32 -8.45
CA SER A 182 11.86 -9.22 -8.80
C SER A 182 11.64 -9.28 -10.32
N ILE A 183 11.72 -8.15 -11.03
CA ILE A 183 11.58 -8.11 -12.49
C ILE A 183 12.75 -8.83 -13.15
N LEU A 184 13.99 -8.56 -12.73
CA LEU A 184 15.18 -9.19 -13.29
C LEU A 184 15.13 -10.72 -13.14
N MET A 185 14.67 -11.18 -11.98
CA MET A 185 14.51 -12.58 -11.67
C MET A 185 13.39 -13.27 -12.45
N LEU A 186 12.28 -12.58 -12.73
CA LEU A 186 11.21 -13.07 -13.60
C LEU A 186 11.62 -13.08 -15.08
N LEU A 187 12.42 -12.09 -15.49
CA LEU A 187 12.84 -11.94 -16.88
C LEU A 187 13.91 -12.98 -17.26
N TYR A 188 14.81 -13.35 -16.34
CA TYR A 188 15.92 -14.27 -16.63
C TYR A 188 15.46 -15.66 -17.14
N PRO A 189 14.48 -16.35 -16.52
CA PRO A 189 13.94 -17.61 -17.02
C PRO A 189 13.07 -17.41 -18.28
N THR A 190 12.31 -16.31 -18.35
CA THR A 190 11.44 -16.00 -19.48
C THR A 190 12.25 -15.75 -20.76
N ALA A 191 13.41 -15.12 -20.65
CA ALA A 191 14.34 -14.88 -21.75
C ALA A 191 15.13 -16.13 -22.19
N ARG A 192 15.16 -17.20 -21.38
CA ARG A 192 15.79 -18.50 -21.70
C ARG A 192 14.83 -19.67 -21.46
N PRO A 193 13.76 -19.81 -22.27
CA PRO A 193 12.82 -20.89 -22.11
C PRO A 193 13.52 -22.24 -22.33
N ARG A 194 13.35 -23.18 -21.39
CA ARG A 194 13.84 -24.55 -21.56
C ARG A 194 12.94 -25.28 -22.55
N ILE A 195 13.37 -25.34 -23.80
CA ILE A 195 12.66 -26.05 -24.86
C ILE A 195 12.79 -27.55 -24.57
N THR A 196 11.71 -28.17 -24.08
CA THR A 196 11.63 -29.62 -23.95
C THR A 196 10.89 -30.15 -25.17
N VAL A 197 11.63 -30.64 -26.16
CA VAL A 197 11.06 -31.29 -27.34
C VAL A 197 10.46 -32.63 -26.90
N ARG A 198 9.13 -32.73 -26.82
CA ARG A 198 8.46 -34.02 -26.67
C ARG A 198 8.50 -34.73 -28.02
N ALA A 199 9.26 -35.81 -28.12
CA ALA A 199 9.22 -36.71 -29.27
C ALA A 199 7.78 -37.25 -29.43
N GLY A 200 7.26 -37.21 -30.65
CA GLY A 200 5.88 -37.58 -30.97
C GLY A 200 5.52 -38.97 -30.47
N VAL A 201 4.32 -39.10 -29.90
CA VAL A 201 3.74 -40.39 -29.54
C VAL A 201 3.64 -41.22 -30.82
N GLN A 202 4.49 -42.23 -30.92
CA GLN A 202 4.44 -43.23 -31.99
C GLN A 202 3.14 -44.03 -31.77
N PHE A 203 2.08 -43.64 -32.47
CA PHE A 203 0.83 -44.39 -32.56
C PHE A 203 1.15 -45.77 -33.14
N PHE A 204 1.29 -46.78 -32.28
CA PHE A 204 1.31 -48.17 -32.69
C PHE A 204 -0.09 -48.51 -33.26
N PRO A 205 -0.22 -48.88 -34.54
CA PRO A 205 -1.45 -49.47 -35.03
C PRO A 205 -1.45 -50.93 -34.60
N PHE A 206 -2.16 -51.27 -33.52
CA PHE A 206 -2.50 -52.68 -33.30
C PHE A 206 -3.59 -53.07 -34.29
N MET A 207 -3.10 -53.58 -35.41
CA MET A 207 -3.84 -54.32 -36.41
C MET A 207 -4.45 -55.58 -35.79
N SER A 208 -5.65 -55.90 -36.29
CA SER A 208 -6.49 -57.08 -36.04
C SER A 208 -5.75 -58.37 -35.71
N LEU A 209 -6.33 -59.19 -34.82
CA LEU A 209 -6.44 -60.64 -34.98
C LEU A 209 -7.51 -61.21 -34.04
N ASN A 210 -8.56 -61.75 -34.67
CA ASN A 210 -9.60 -62.71 -34.23
C ASN A 210 -10.42 -62.45 -32.96
#